data_AF-A0A7S0YIM0-F1
#
_entry.id   AF-A0A7S0YIM0-F1
#
_cell.length_a   1.000
_cell.length_b   1.000
_cell.length_c   1.000
_cell.angle_alpha   90.00
_cell.angle_beta   90.00
_cell.angle_gamma   90.00
#
_symmetry.space_group_name_H-M   'P 1'
#
loop_
_entity.id
_entity.type
_entity.pdbx_description
1 polymer ?
#
loop_
_entity_poly.entity_id
_entity_poly.type
_entity_poly.pdbx_seq_one_letter_code
_entity_poly.pdbx_strand_id
1 'polypeptide(L)'
;GVKTAAEMLPGDLTDTKTLTRPIKAVEEKWRLLPAFLKMRGLTKQHIDSFNYFLNVDIRTIMRANNKITCDADPSWYLEYKDIRIGTPNVDVPDAPGVY
;
A
#
# COMPACT_ATOMS: atom_id res chain seq x y z
N GLY A 1 -19.33 -19.45 34.20
CA GLY A 1 -19.73 -18.82 32.93
C GLY A 1 -18.52 -18.12 32.36
N VAL A 2 -18.02 -18.58 31.22
CA VAL A 2 -16.85 -17.99 30.55
C VAL A 2 -17.32 -16.73 29.84
N LYS A 3 -16.77 -15.56 30.22
CA LYS A 3 -17.10 -14.29 29.57
C LYS A 3 -16.36 -14.18 28.24
N THR A 4 -17.06 -13.71 27.22
CA THR A 4 -16.56 -13.56 25.85
C THR A 4 -15.60 -12.37 25.75
N ALA A 5 -14.59 -12.48 24.86
CA ALA A 5 -13.51 -11.50 24.71
C ALA A 5 -13.97 -10.07 24.35
N ALA A 6 -15.23 -9.88 23.96
CA ALA A 6 -15.83 -8.58 23.66
C ALA A 6 -16.10 -7.72 24.92
N GLU A 7 -16.25 -8.34 26.10
CA GLU A 7 -16.52 -7.60 27.37
C GLU A 7 -15.24 -7.14 28.10
N MET A 8 -14.05 -7.48 27.57
CA MET A 8 -12.75 -7.16 28.18
C MET A 8 -12.05 -5.92 27.61
N LEU A 9 -12.69 -5.17 26.71
CA LEU A 9 -12.10 -3.95 26.16
C LEU A 9 -12.38 -2.77 27.11
N PRO A 10 -11.34 -2.02 27.53
CA PRO A 10 -11.52 -0.92 28.47
C PRO A 10 -12.29 0.21 27.79
N GLY A 11 -13.26 0.75 28.53
CA GLY A 11 -14.05 1.90 28.14
C GLY A 11 -13.19 3.13 27.80
N ASP A 12 -13.78 3.95 26.95
CA ASP A 12 -13.46 5.35 26.65
C ASP A 12 -11.97 5.75 26.71
N LEU A 13 -11.34 5.79 25.55
CA LEU A 13 -9.93 6.15 25.33
C LEU A 13 -9.61 7.64 25.57
N THR A 14 -10.55 8.43 26.10
CA THR A 14 -10.41 9.88 26.30
C THR A 14 -10.03 10.30 27.72
N ASP A 15 -10.01 9.38 28.69
CA ASP A 15 -9.71 9.71 30.08
C ASP A 15 -8.19 9.76 30.37
N THR A 16 -7.68 10.99 30.50
CA THR A 16 -6.27 11.32 30.78
C THR A 16 -5.70 10.69 32.06
N LYS A 17 -6.56 10.38 33.05
CA LYS A 17 -6.16 9.69 34.29
C LYS A 17 -5.85 8.20 34.07
N THR A 18 -6.44 7.60 33.04
CA THR A 18 -6.22 6.19 32.67
C THR A 18 -4.90 6.02 31.91
N LEU A 19 -4.52 7.03 31.11
CA LEU A 19 -3.27 7.08 30.34
C LEU A 19 -2.01 7.28 31.21
N THR A 20 -2.17 7.86 32.41
CA THR A 20 -1.06 8.17 33.35
C THR A 20 -0.82 7.07 34.38
N ARG A 21 -1.60 5.98 34.38
CA ARG A 21 -1.39 4.87 35.31
C ARG A 21 -0.07 4.13 35.02
N PRO A 22 0.62 3.59 36.04
CA PRO A 22 1.80 2.79 35.86
C PRO A 22 1.51 1.64 34.90
N ILE A 23 2.37 1.47 33.89
CA ILE A 23 2.28 0.37 32.93
C ILE A 23 2.39 -0.95 33.72
N LYS A 24 1.38 -1.81 33.60
CA LYS A 24 1.37 -3.14 34.23
C LYS A 24 2.58 -3.98 33.77
N ALA A 25 2.91 -5.00 34.55
CA ALA A 25 4.07 -5.88 34.35
C ALA A 25 4.26 -6.32 32.89
N VAL A 26 5.52 -6.54 32.50
CA VAL A 26 5.99 -6.83 31.14
C VAL A 26 5.19 -7.93 30.43
N GLU A 27 4.63 -8.86 31.20
CA GLU A 27 3.75 -9.97 30.78
C GLU A 27 2.46 -9.54 30.08
N GLU A 28 2.04 -8.26 30.13
CA GLU A 28 0.87 -7.78 29.35
C GLU A 28 1.26 -7.09 28.03
N LYS A 29 2.55 -6.79 27.80
CA LYS A 29 3.01 -6.09 26.59
C LYS A 29 2.78 -6.88 25.29
N TRP A 30 2.74 -8.21 25.35
CA TRP A 30 2.44 -9.05 24.17
C TRP A 30 1.06 -8.78 23.57
N ARG A 31 0.11 -8.26 24.36
CA ARG A 31 -1.24 -7.90 23.89
C ARG A 31 -1.23 -6.72 22.92
N LEU A 32 -0.13 -5.95 22.87
CA LEU A 32 0.05 -4.85 21.91
C LEU A 32 0.37 -5.36 20.50
N LEU A 33 0.97 -6.55 20.36
CA LEU A 33 1.33 -7.10 19.05
C LEU A 33 0.08 -7.41 18.20
N PRO A 34 -0.96 -8.11 18.70
CA PRO A 34 -2.20 -8.29 17.94
C PRO A 34 -2.90 -6.97 17.59
N ALA A 35 -2.87 -5.98 18.49
CA ALA A 35 -3.45 -4.66 18.24
C ALA A 35 -2.68 -3.88 17.17
N PHE A 36 -1.34 -3.92 17.21
CA PHE A 36 -0.46 -3.30 16.23
C PHE A 36 -0.58 -3.96 14.86
N LEU A 37 -0.60 -5.30 14.81
CA LEU A 37 -0.79 -6.06 13.57
C LEU A 37 -2.16 -5.81 12.94
N LYS A 38 -3.23 -5.64 13.75
CA LYS A 38 -4.56 -5.24 13.24
C LYS A 38 -4.57 -3.85 12.62
N MET A 39 -3.82 -2.90 13.19
CA MET A 39 -3.86 -1.50 12.79
C MET A 39 -2.92 -1.18 11.62
N ARG A 40 -1.71 -1.75 11.65
CA ARG A 40 -0.67 -1.52 10.64
C ARG A 40 -0.61 -2.63 9.60
N GLY A 41 -0.98 -3.87 9.90
CA GLY A 41 -0.81 -5.00 8.98
C GLY A 41 0.67 -5.36 8.77
N LEU A 42 0.98 -6.66 8.67
CA LEU A 42 2.37 -7.14 8.53
C LEU A 42 3.03 -6.69 7.21
N THR A 43 2.23 -6.55 6.15
CA THR A 43 2.72 -6.32 4.78
C THR A 43 2.44 -4.90 4.26
N LYS A 44 1.90 -4.01 5.11
CA LYS A 44 1.40 -2.71 4.67
C LYS A 44 2.48 -1.81 4.06
N GLN A 45 3.70 -1.87 4.56
CA GLN A 45 4.80 -1.09 3.99
C GLN A 45 5.04 -1.37 2.50
N HIS A 46 4.93 -2.64 2.08
CA HIS A 46 5.15 -3.04 0.69
C HIS A 46 3.98 -2.65 -0.20
N ILE A 47 2.76 -2.75 0.33
CA ILE A 47 1.54 -2.33 -0.38
C ILE A 47 1.52 -0.81 -0.54
N ASP A 48 1.83 -0.07 0.53
CA ASP A 48 1.84 1.39 0.53
C ASP A 48 2.92 1.93 -0.42
N SER A 49 4.13 1.37 -0.43
CA SER A 49 5.18 1.77 -1.36
C SER A 49 4.82 1.48 -2.82
N PHE A 50 4.20 0.31 -3.10
CA PHE A 50 3.75 -0.02 -4.44
C PHE A 50 2.61 0.89 -4.91
N ASN A 51 1.63 1.19 -4.05
CA ASN A 51 0.57 2.14 -4.36
C ASN A 51 1.12 3.54 -4.64
N TYR A 52 2.11 3.99 -3.88
CA TYR A 52 2.76 5.28 -4.12
C TYR A 52 3.50 5.28 -5.46
N PHE A 53 4.23 4.20 -5.77
CA PHE A 53 4.91 4.05 -7.05
C PHE A 53 3.93 4.14 -8.24
N LEU A 54 2.82 3.40 -8.17
CA LEU A 54 1.78 3.39 -9.21
C LEU A 54 1.11 4.76 -9.37
N ASN A 55 0.89 5.49 -8.29
CA ASN A 55 0.13 6.74 -8.31
C ASN A 55 1.00 7.99 -8.45
N VAL A 56 2.31 7.91 -8.23
CA VAL A 56 3.16 9.11 -8.24
C VAL A 56 4.41 8.87 -9.05
N ASP A 57 5.27 7.96 -8.62
CA ASP A 57 6.62 7.87 -9.17
C ASP A 57 6.66 7.47 -10.63
N ILE A 58 5.76 6.60 -11.09
CA ILE A 58 5.71 6.19 -12.50
C ILE A 58 5.45 7.39 -13.44
N ARG A 59 4.59 8.34 -13.01
CA ARG A 59 4.34 9.58 -13.76
C ARG A 59 5.53 10.52 -13.70
N THR A 60 6.20 10.60 -12.56
CA THR A 60 7.42 11.40 -12.40
C THR A 60 8.53 10.91 -13.33
N ILE A 61 8.76 9.60 -13.39
CA ILE A 61 9.75 8.96 -14.28
C ILE A 61 9.44 9.26 -15.74
N MET A 62 8.18 9.10 -16.14
CA MET A 62 7.72 9.37 -17.49
C MET A 62 7.89 10.85 -17.87
N ARG A 63 7.56 11.79 -16.98
CA ARG A 63 7.78 13.23 -17.21
C ARG A 63 9.24 13.60 -17.36
N ALA A 64 10.12 12.99 -16.58
CA ALA A 64 11.56 13.22 -16.69
C ALA A 64 12.13 12.74 -18.03
N ASN A 65 11.48 11.77 -18.68
CA ASN A 65 11.90 11.17 -19.96
C ASN A 65 10.84 11.37 -21.06
N ASN A 66 10.10 12.48 -21.02
CA ASN A 66 8.89 12.63 -21.82
C ASN A 66 9.15 12.83 -23.32
N LYS A 67 10.36 13.16 -23.75
CA LYS A 67 10.65 13.53 -25.13
C LYS A 67 11.74 12.66 -25.74
N ILE A 68 11.46 12.13 -26.93
CA ILE A 68 12.42 11.42 -27.77
C ILE A 68 12.63 12.27 -29.03
N THR A 69 13.88 12.63 -29.31
CA THR A 69 14.29 13.43 -30.47
C THR A 69 15.01 12.58 -31.51
N CYS A 70 14.89 12.95 -32.78
CA CYS A 70 15.66 12.34 -33.85
C CYS A 70 16.88 13.21 -34.18
N ASP A 71 18.07 12.60 -34.21
CA ASP A 71 19.29 13.33 -34.59
C ASP A 71 19.36 13.63 -36.08
N ALA A 72 18.67 12.84 -36.93
CA ALA A 72 18.67 13.00 -38.39
C ALA A 72 17.63 14.01 -38.89
N ASP A 73 16.52 14.20 -38.19
CA ASP A 73 15.50 15.22 -38.48
C ASP A 73 15.08 15.96 -37.20
N PRO A 74 15.65 17.16 -36.94
CA PRO A 74 15.32 17.96 -35.77
C PRO A 74 13.87 18.45 -35.71
N SER A 75 13.14 18.38 -36.83
CA SER A 75 11.75 18.85 -36.94
C SER A 75 10.76 17.87 -36.32
N TRP A 76 11.18 16.62 -36.11
CA TRP A 76 10.33 15.55 -35.60
C TRP A 76 10.73 15.14 -34.18
N TYR A 77 9.72 14.89 -33.35
CA TYR A 77 9.90 14.31 -32.01
C TYR A 77 8.67 13.51 -31.59
N LEU A 78 8.87 12.58 -30.67
CA LEU A 78 7.81 11.88 -29.95
C LEU A 78 7.75 12.40 -28.52
N GLU A 79 6.54 12.69 -28.03
CA GLU A 79 6.32 13.12 -26.66
C GLU A 79 5.30 12.22 -25.95
N TYR A 80 5.72 11.66 -24.81
CA TYR A 80 4.84 11.00 -23.88
C TYR A 80 4.03 12.05 -23.11
N LYS A 81 2.70 12.00 -23.22
CA LYS A 81 1.78 12.95 -22.57
C LYS A 81 1.22 12.47 -21.23
N ASP A 82 0.93 11.19 -21.12
CA ASP A 82 0.38 10.58 -19.91
C ASP A 82 0.69 9.07 -19.86
N ILE A 83 0.60 8.48 -18.67
CA ILE A 83 0.74 7.03 -18.44
C ILE A 83 -0.33 6.53 -17.48
N ARG A 84 -0.93 5.37 -17.81
CA ARG A 84 -2.03 4.77 -17.05
C ARG A 84 -1.79 3.29 -16.82
N ILE A 85 -2.20 2.82 -15.65
CA ILE A 85 -2.16 1.41 -15.29
C ILE A 85 -3.55 0.83 -15.58
N GLY A 86 -3.59 -0.15 -16.48
CA GLY A 86 -4.82 -0.88 -16.80
C GLY A 86 -5.20 -1.88 -15.72
N THR A 87 -6.36 -2.52 -15.89
CA THR A 87 -6.72 -3.68 -15.07
C THR A 87 -5.87 -4.88 -15.47
N PRO A 88 -5.58 -5.82 -14.55
CA PRO A 88 -4.89 -7.07 -14.88
C PRO A 88 -5.60 -7.79 -16.04
N ASN A 89 -4.85 -8.12 -17.09
CA ASN A 89 -5.33 -8.88 -18.24
C ASN A 89 -4.32 -9.98 -18.58
N VAL A 90 -4.83 -11.11 -19.06
CA VAL A 90 -4.01 -12.19 -19.64
C VAL A 90 -4.39 -12.28 -21.09
N ASP A 91 -3.44 -12.03 -21.98
CA ASP A 91 -3.65 -12.24 -23.41
C ASP A 91 -3.60 -13.74 -23.67
N VAL A 92 -4.77 -14.37 -23.66
CA VAL A 92 -4.92 -15.76 -24.06
C VAL A 92 -4.96 -15.76 -25.59
N PRO A 93 -4.08 -16.51 -26.28
CA PRO A 93 -4.18 -16.65 -27.73
C PRO A 93 -5.55 -17.22 -28.09
N ASP A 94 -6.24 -16.59 -29.03
CA ASP A 94 -7.51 -17.07 -29.58
C ASP A 94 -7.29 -18.33 -30.44
N ALA A 95 -7.02 -19.49 -29.83
CA ALA A 95 -7.36 -20.80 -30.37
C ALA A 95 -6.97 -21.95 -29.42
N PRO A 96 -7.91 -22.83 -29.05
CA PRO A 96 -7.55 -24.17 -28.61
C PRO A 96 -7.28 -25.05 -29.84
N GLY A 97 -6.06 -25.58 -30.00
CA GLY A 97 -5.82 -26.76 -30.85
C GLY A 97 -4.87 -26.68 -32.05
N VAL A 98 -3.73 -25.99 -31.96
CA VAL A 98 -2.61 -26.24 -32.89
C VAL A 98 -1.43 -26.82 -32.12
N TYR A 99 -1.45 -28.14 -31.92
CA TYR A 99 -0.37 -29.12 -32.14
C TYR A 99 -0.98 -30.53 -32.17
#